data_AF-A0A8R1I012-F1
#
_entry.id   AF-A0A8R1I012-F1
#
_cell.length_a   1.000
_cell.length_b   1.000
_cell.length_c   1.000
_cell.angle_alpha   90.00
_cell.angle_beta   90.00
_cell.angle_gamma   90.00
#
_symmetry.space_group_name_H-M   'P 1'
#
loop_
_entity.id
_entity.type
_entity.pdbx_description
1 polymer ?
#
loop_
_entity_poly.entity_id
_entity_poly.type
_entity_poly.pdbx_seq_one_letter_code
_entity_poly.pdbx_strand_id
1 'polypeptide(L)'
;MTIKYPRKIWIVRHAEREDNINRNWRKLDGAEGLASDNSMLSNRGKQQAKECQNRFKNTDITHVFASPFDRTVETASVIVESKNLKVKAEGGLCEALYLCEKPPGFWETDKLAQKFPLIDSDYVPFYSRYTLPKESCGDDACVPRVGATLRKIFEKYEGKYSTGHKECDNWFFDDNFMES
;
A
#
# COMPACT_ATOMS: atom_id res chain seq x y z
N MET A 1 2.73 -17.72 -32.33
CA MET A 1 3.27 -18.03 -31.00
C MET A 1 3.00 -16.83 -30.11
N THR A 2 2.22 -16.99 -29.04
CA THR A 2 1.95 -15.92 -28.08
C THR A 2 3.10 -15.88 -27.09
N ILE A 3 3.90 -14.82 -27.10
CA ILE A 3 4.98 -14.64 -26.12
C ILE A 3 4.32 -14.38 -24.77
N LYS A 4 4.46 -15.31 -23.83
CA LYS A 4 4.01 -15.16 -22.45
C LYS A 4 5.15 -14.52 -21.66
N TYR A 5 4.98 -13.26 -21.27
CA TYR A 5 5.93 -12.60 -20.39
C TYR A 5 5.68 -13.04 -18.94
N PRO A 6 6.72 -13.23 -18.12
CA PRO A 6 6.54 -13.53 -16.71
C PRO A 6 5.93 -12.32 -15.99
N ARG A 7 4.98 -12.57 -15.09
CA ARG A 7 4.45 -11.56 -14.17
C ARG A 7 5.59 -11.04 -13.29
N LYS A 8 5.67 -9.71 -13.13
CA LYS A 8 6.70 -9.08 -12.29
C LYS A 8 6.04 -8.41 -11.11
N ILE A 9 6.39 -8.86 -9.92
CA ILE A 9 5.91 -8.29 -8.67
C ILE A 9 6.99 -7.37 -8.11
N TRP A 10 6.62 -6.12 -7.87
CA TRP A 10 7.48 -5.16 -7.16
C TRP A 10 6.92 -4.96 -5.76
N ILE A 11 7.79 -5.11 -4.76
CA ILE A 11 7.46 -4.83 -3.36
C ILE A 11 8.25 -3.61 -2.94
N VAL A 12 7.55 -2.59 -2.44
CA VAL A 12 8.17 -1.32 -2.05
C VAL A 12 7.66 -0.91 -0.67
N ARG A 13 8.60 -0.68 0.25
CA ARG A 13 8.29 -0.14 1.58
C ARG A 13 7.88 1.33 1.46
N HIS A 14 7.05 1.80 2.39
CA HIS A 14 6.76 3.22 2.54
C HIS A 14 8.05 4.05 2.73
N ALA A 15 8.01 5.32 2.35
CA ALA A 15 9.09 6.25 2.62
C ALA A 15 9.17 6.65 4.10
N GLU A 16 10.17 7.46 4.48
CA GLU A 16 10.40 7.88 5.87
C GLU A 16 9.14 8.48 6.52
N ARG A 17 8.84 7.99 7.73
CA ARG A 17 7.72 8.44 8.55
C ARG A 17 8.11 9.63 9.41
N GLU A 18 7.19 10.54 9.63
CA GLU A 18 7.41 11.74 10.46
C GLU A 18 7.61 11.39 11.95
N ASP A 19 6.97 10.34 12.46
CA ASP A 19 7.08 9.95 13.87
C ASP A 19 8.46 9.40 14.26
N ASN A 20 9.20 8.85 13.30
CA ASN A 20 10.59 8.40 13.49
C ASN A 20 11.55 9.56 13.77
N ILE A 21 11.24 10.77 13.30
CA ILE A 21 12.13 11.94 13.40
C ILE A 21 11.58 13.01 14.36
N ASN A 22 10.27 13.02 14.61
CA ASN A 22 9.60 14.06 15.37
C ASN A 22 8.62 13.49 16.39
N ARG A 23 9.00 13.54 17.67
CA ARG A 23 8.14 13.10 18.79
C ARG A 23 6.84 13.90 18.93
N ASN A 24 6.76 15.11 18.37
CA ASN A 24 5.59 15.97 18.38
C ASN A 24 4.82 15.94 17.06
N TRP A 25 5.03 14.95 16.19
CA TRP A 25 4.43 14.88 14.85
C TRP A 25 2.90 15.07 14.86
N ARG A 26 2.22 14.65 15.93
CA ARG A 26 0.76 14.81 16.11
C ARG A 26 0.28 16.26 16.18
N LYS A 27 1.18 17.22 16.41
CA LYS A 27 0.88 18.66 16.44
C LYS A 27 1.05 19.31 15.07
N LEU A 28 1.51 18.57 14.07
CA LEU A 28 1.71 19.08 12.72
C LEU A 28 0.39 19.14 11.96
N ASP A 29 0.32 20.08 11.03
CA ASP A 29 -0.78 20.18 10.08
C ASP A 29 -0.90 18.87 9.27
N GLY A 30 -2.11 18.33 9.18
CA GLY A 30 -2.39 17.06 8.49
C GLY A 30 -2.26 15.80 9.34
N ALA A 31 -1.79 15.92 10.59
CA ALA A 31 -1.80 14.83 11.59
C ALA A 31 -3.13 14.73 12.37
N GLU A 32 -4.04 15.68 12.17
CA GLU A 32 -5.34 15.76 12.85
C GLU A 32 -6.17 14.48 12.63
N GLY A 33 -6.60 13.89 13.75
CA GLY A 33 -7.41 12.68 13.75
C GLY A 33 -6.65 11.38 13.42
N LEU A 34 -5.34 11.42 13.17
CA LEU A 34 -4.55 10.21 12.93
C LEU A 34 -4.29 9.45 14.23
N ALA A 35 -4.40 8.12 14.16
CA ALA A 35 -4.02 7.20 15.22
C ALA A 35 -2.50 7.17 15.44
N SER A 36 -2.01 6.61 16.57
CA SER A 36 -0.58 6.58 16.90
C SER A 36 0.27 5.79 15.92
N ASP A 37 -0.31 4.75 15.35
CA ASP A 37 0.28 3.85 14.38
C ASP A 37 0.13 4.36 12.93
N ASN A 38 -0.56 5.47 12.69
CA ASN A 38 -0.84 6.03 11.37
C ASN A 38 -0.17 7.39 11.13
N SER A 39 1.14 7.48 11.40
CA SER A 39 1.93 8.68 11.09
C SER A 39 2.03 8.94 9.57
N MET A 40 2.04 10.21 9.19
CA MET A 40 2.30 10.68 7.82
C MET A 40 3.78 10.55 7.39
N LEU A 41 4.07 10.77 6.10
CA LEU A 41 5.44 10.87 5.62
C LEU A 41 6.11 12.16 6.09
N SER A 42 7.42 12.07 6.33
CA SER A 42 8.24 13.25 6.56
C SER A 42 8.51 14.03 5.28
N ASN A 43 9.08 15.22 5.40
CA ASN A 43 9.55 15.99 4.24
C ASN A 43 10.60 15.22 3.43
N ARG A 44 11.49 14.46 4.09
CA ARG A 44 12.45 13.58 3.41
C ARG A 44 11.74 12.37 2.80
N GLY A 45 10.75 11.79 3.48
CA GLY A 45 9.93 10.70 2.96
C GLY A 45 9.23 11.07 1.64
N LYS A 46 8.67 12.28 1.56
CA LYS A 46 8.09 12.82 0.32
C LYS A 46 9.10 12.94 -0.81
N GLN A 47 10.36 13.27 -0.51
CA GLN A 47 11.43 13.29 -1.52
C GLN A 47 11.83 11.88 -1.97
N GLN A 48 11.95 10.93 -1.03
CA GLN A 48 12.22 9.52 -1.35
C GLN A 48 11.13 8.93 -2.26
N ALA A 49 9.86 9.26 -2.04
CA ALA A 49 8.77 8.83 -2.91
C ALA A 49 8.93 9.37 -4.35
N LYS A 50 9.42 10.61 -4.53
CA LYS A 50 9.74 11.20 -5.85
C LYS A 50 10.98 10.56 -6.49
N GLU A 51 12.01 10.24 -5.71
CA GLU A 51 13.17 9.49 -6.19
C GLU A 51 12.74 8.11 -6.71
N CYS A 52 11.83 7.45 -5.98
CA CYS A 52 11.23 6.18 -6.38
C CYS A 52 10.36 6.34 -7.64
N GLN A 53 9.54 7.39 -7.73
CA GLN A 53 8.79 7.72 -8.95
C GLN A 53 9.71 7.80 -10.18
N ASN A 54 10.86 8.49 -10.06
CA ASN A 54 11.84 8.58 -11.14
C ASN A 54 12.42 7.22 -11.52
N ARG A 55 12.73 6.36 -10.55
CA ARG A 55 13.23 4.99 -10.78
C ARG A 55 12.25 4.13 -11.60
N PHE A 56 10.95 4.42 -11.47
CA PHE A 56 9.88 3.66 -12.07
C PHE A 56 9.18 4.34 -13.24
N LYS A 57 9.68 5.51 -13.66
CA LYS A 57 9.14 6.30 -14.77
C LYS A 57 8.87 5.44 -16.02
N ASN A 58 9.84 4.61 -16.41
CA ASN A 58 9.76 3.75 -17.61
C ASN A 58 9.34 2.30 -17.32
N THR A 59 8.83 2.01 -16.12
CA THR A 59 8.31 0.68 -15.78
C THR A 59 6.83 0.61 -16.10
N ASP A 60 6.41 -0.45 -16.78
CA ASP A 60 4.99 -0.74 -17.01
C ASP A 60 4.36 -1.24 -15.71
N ILE A 61 3.26 -0.59 -15.32
CA ILE A 61 2.50 -0.84 -14.08
C ILE A 61 1.03 -0.91 -14.47
N THR A 62 0.34 -1.97 -14.07
CA THR A 62 -1.08 -2.17 -14.38
C THR A 62 -1.97 -2.15 -13.15
N HIS A 63 -1.49 -2.69 -12.03
CA HIS A 63 -2.18 -2.61 -10.74
C HIS A 63 -1.25 -2.16 -9.62
N VAL A 64 -1.82 -1.38 -8.70
CA VAL A 64 -1.14 -0.78 -7.55
C VAL A 64 -1.97 -1.08 -6.33
N PHE A 65 -1.43 -1.91 -5.43
CA PHE A 65 -2.02 -2.19 -4.13
C PHE A 65 -1.15 -1.59 -3.04
N ALA A 66 -1.77 -0.97 -2.05
CA ALA A 66 -1.06 -0.44 -0.91
C ALA A 66 -1.75 -0.82 0.39
N SER A 67 -0.95 -1.01 1.45
CA SER A 67 -1.47 -0.91 2.81
C SER A 67 -2.26 0.40 2.98
N PRO A 68 -3.38 0.39 3.71
CA PRO A 68 -4.25 1.56 3.90
C PRO A 68 -3.69 2.62 4.85
N PHE A 69 -2.50 2.43 5.44
CA PHE A 69 -1.85 3.47 6.23
C PHE A 69 -1.50 4.69 5.35
N ASP A 70 -1.57 5.89 5.93
CA ASP A 70 -1.38 7.13 5.18
C ASP A 70 0.00 7.20 4.50
N ARG A 71 1.04 6.72 5.21
CA ARG A 71 2.42 6.65 4.68
C ARG A 71 2.56 5.81 3.41
N THR A 72 1.87 4.67 3.33
CA THR A 72 1.94 3.74 2.19
C THR A 72 1.09 4.25 1.03
N VAL A 73 -0.10 4.76 1.32
CA VAL A 73 -0.97 5.38 0.32
C VAL A 73 -0.30 6.62 -0.30
N GLU A 74 0.29 7.50 0.51
CA GLU A 74 0.99 8.69 0.02
C GLU A 74 2.20 8.30 -0.84
N THR A 75 3.01 7.35 -0.39
CA THR A 75 4.17 6.84 -1.15
C THR A 75 3.74 6.28 -2.51
N ALA A 76 2.73 5.39 -2.52
CA ALA A 76 2.23 4.77 -3.74
C ALA A 76 1.64 5.81 -4.70
N SER A 77 0.85 6.75 -4.17
CA SER A 77 0.22 7.83 -4.95
C SER A 77 1.27 8.67 -5.68
N VAL A 78 2.35 9.08 -5.00
CA VAL A 78 3.44 9.84 -5.62
C VAL A 78 4.13 9.02 -6.72
N ILE A 79 4.41 7.73 -6.48
CA ILE A 79 5.09 6.88 -7.47
C ILE A 79 4.28 6.75 -8.77
N VAL A 80 2.95 6.70 -8.68
CA VAL A 80 2.07 6.42 -9.83
C VAL A 80 1.34 7.64 -10.40
N GLU A 81 1.53 8.82 -9.81
CA GLU A 81 0.90 10.08 -10.21
C GLU A 81 1.02 10.36 -11.72
N SER A 82 2.21 10.17 -12.29
CA SER A 82 2.47 10.41 -13.73
C SER A 82 1.93 9.31 -14.66
N LYS A 83 1.37 8.22 -14.11
CA LYS A 83 0.92 7.04 -14.86
C LYS A 83 -0.60 6.94 -14.98
N ASN A 84 -1.34 7.86 -14.37
CA ASN A 84 -2.81 7.85 -14.34
C ASN A 84 -3.40 6.53 -13.79
N LEU A 85 -2.74 5.95 -12.79
CA LEU A 85 -3.19 4.73 -12.12
C LEU A 85 -3.83 5.07 -10.78
N LYS A 86 -4.82 4.26 -10.39
CA LYS A 86 -5.45 4.34 -9.08
C LYS A 86 -4.83 3.36 -8.09
N VAL A 87 -4.71 3.77 -6.84
CA VAL A 87 -4.17 3.00 -5.72
C VAL A 87 -5.31 2.28 -5.00
N LYS A 88 -5.21 0.96 -4.90
CA LYS A 88 -6.17 0.10 -4.20
C LYS A 88 -5.68 -0.12 -2.76
N ALA A 89 -6.34 0.53 -1.81
CA ALA A 89 -6.02 0.37 -0.39
C ALA A 89 -6.53 -0.99 0.12
N GLU A 90 -5.64 -1.89 0.52
CA GLU A 90 -5.96 -3.26 0.94
C GLU A 90 -5.53 -3.50 2.39
N GLY A 91 -6.50 -3.61 3.31
CA GLY A 91 -6.22 -3.86 4.72
C GLY A 91 -5.46 -5.16 4.96
N GLY A 92 -5.58 -6.15 4.08
CA GLY A 92 -4.80 -7.37 4.12
C GLY A 92 -3.29 -7.19 3.98
N LEU A 93 -2.81 -6.02 3.54
CA LEU A 93 -1.39 -5.63 3.44
C LEU A 93 -0.95 -4.72 4.60
N CYS A 94 -1.80 -4.51 5.62
CA CYS A 94 -1.41 -3.70 6.77
C CYS A 94 -0.27 -4.35 7.57
N GLU A 95 0.41 -3.53 8.36
CA GLU A 95 1.44 -3.92 9.32
C GLU A 95 1.01 -5.10 10.22
N ALA A 96 1.98 -5.78 10.83
CA ALA A 96 1.76 -6.84 11.80
C ALA A 96 0.91 -6.30 12.96
N LEU A 97 -0.20 -6.98 13.28
CA LEU A 97 -1.25 -6.38 14.12
C LEU A 97 -0.81 -6.14 15.57
N TYR A 98 0.29 -6.72 16.01
CA TYR A 98 0.85 -6.47 17.34
C TYR A 98 1.53 -5.08 17.44
N LEU A 99 1.90 -4.47 16.30
CA LEU A 99 2.44 -3.11 16.18
C LEU A 99 1.34 -2.05 15.96
N CYS A 100 0.09 -2.48 15.74
CA CYS A 100 -1.03 -1.60 15.47
C CYS A 100 -1.85 -1.29 16.73
N GLU A 101 -2.62 -0.21 16.66
CA GLU A 101 -3.74 0.01 17.56
C GLU A 101 -4.83 -1.07 17.38
N LYS A 102 -5.80 -1.12 18.30
CA LYS A 102 -6.91 -2.09 18.26
C LYS A 102 -8.24 -1.36 18.22
N PRO A 103 -8.89 -1.22 17.03
CA PRO A 103 -8.46 -1.70 15.71
C PRO A 103 -7.32 -0.87 15.10
N PRO A 104 -6.58 -1.39 14.09
CA PRO A 104 -5.49 -0.66 13.43
C PRO A 104 -5.91 0.72 12.95
N GLY A 105 -5.03 1.70 13.08
CA GLY A 105 -5.38 3.11 12.98
C GLY A 105 -5.58 3.69 11.58
N PHE A 106 -5.47 2.88 10.52
CA PHE A 106 -5.71 3.31 9.16
C PHE A 106 -7.19 3.63 8.88
N TRP A 107 -7.44 4.37 7.80
CA TRP A 107 -8.79 4.74 7.37
C TRP A 107 -9.33 3.75 6.33
N GLU A 108 -10.66 3.62 6.27
CA GLU A 108 -11.34 2.90 5.20
C GLU A 108 -11.30 3.71 3.88
N THR A 109 -11.55 3.03 2.76
CA THR A 109 -11.42 3.57 1.39
C THR A 109 -12.07 4.93 1.19
N ASP A 110 -13.29 5.15 1.68
CA ASP A 110 -14.02 6.40 1.49
C ASP A 110 -13.28 7.61 2.06
N LYS A 111 -12.70 7.45 3.26
CA LYS A 111 -11.95 8.53 3.91
C LYS A 111 -10.56 8.69 3.31
N LEU A 112 -9.92 7.60 2.88
CA LEU A 112 -8.69 7.68 2.12
C LEU A 112 -8.89 8.42 0.79
N ALA A 113 -10.01 8.21 0.10
CA ALA A 113 -10.34 8.88 -1.17
C ALA A 113 -10.57 10.38 -1.02
N GLN A 114 -11.08 10.82 0.14
CA GLN A 114 -11.19 12.26 0.46
C GLN A 114 -9.81 12.91 0.65
N LYS A 115 -8.83 12.16 1.15
CA LYS A 115 -7.48 12.65 1.44
C LYS A 115 -6.51 12.52 0.26
N PHE A 116 -6.62 11.44 -0.50
CA PHE A 116 -5.70 11.07 -1.57
C PHE A 116 -6.46 10.88 -2.89
N PRO A 117 -6.33 11.82 -3.86
CA PRO A 117 -7.12 11.81 -5.11
C PRO A 117 -6.92 10.57 -6.01
N LEU A 118 -5.83 9.85 -5.82
CA LEU A 118 -5.48 8.66 -6.60
C LEU A 118 -6.01 7.36 -6.00
N ILE A 119 -6.70 7.40 -4.85
CA ILE A 119 -7.37 6.20 -4.33
C ILE A 119 -8.45 5.73 -5.30
N ASP A 120 -8.52 4.41 -5.46
CA ASP A 120 -9.56 3.69 -6.18
C ASP A 120 -10.78 3.54 -5.26
N SER A 121 -11.76 4.44 -5.37
CA SER A 121 -12.98 4.41 -4.56
C SER A 121 -13.88 3.20 -4.85
N ASP A 122 -13.73 2.59 -6.02
CA ASP A 122 -14.51 1.43 -6.44
C ASP A 122 -13.89 0.11 -5.94
N TYR A 123 -12.68 0.18 -5.39
CA TYR A 123 -12.01 -0.98 -4.82
C TYR A 123 -12.59 -1.35 -3.45
N VAL A 124 -13.21 -2.54 -3.40
CA VAL A 124 -13.61 -3.19 -2.16
C VAL A 124 -12.45 -4.05 -1.63
N PRO A 125 -11.86 -3.72 -0.46
CA PRO A 125 -10.77 -4.49 0.12
C PRO A 125 -11.25 -5.84 0.65
N PHE A 126 -10.35 -6.83 0.66
CA PHE A 126 -10.64 -8.14 1.23
C PHE A 126 -10.68 -8.12 2.76
N TYR A 127 -9.95 -7.20 3.36
CA TYR A 127 -9.99 -6.89 4.79
C TYR A 127 -10.14 -5.40 5.02
N SER A 128 -11.09 -5.04 5.86
CA SER A 128 -11.21 -3.73 6.52
C SER A 128 -10.49 -3.74 7.86
N ARG A 129 -10.32 -2.57 8.50
CA ARG A 129 -9.71 -2.48 9.85
C ARG A 129 -10.45 -3.26 10.92
N TYR A 130 -11.70 -3.64 10.65
CA TYR A 130 -12.58 -4.38 11.58
C TYR A 130 -12.71 -5.87 11.26
N THR A 131 -12.28 -6.30 10.07
CA THR A 131 -12.43 -7.70 9.61
C THR A 131 -11.10 -8.46 9.52
N LEU A 132 -10.00 -7.81 9.94
CA LEU A 132 -8.69 -8.44 10.04
C LEU A 132 -8.73 -9.66 10.98
N PRO A 133 -8.04 -10.75 10.61
CA PRO A 133 -7.95 -11.94 11.45
C PRO A 133 -7.21 -11.63 12.75
N LYS A 134 -7.43 -12.46 13.77
CA LYS A 134 -6.60 -12.42 14.98
C LYS A 134 -5.21 -12.94 14.64
N GLU A 135 -4.19 -12.23 15.09
CA GLU A 135 -2.79 -12.60 14.95
C GLU A 135 -2.15 -12.82 16.32
N SER A 136 -1.17 -13.72 16.38
CA SER A 136 -0.26 -13.82 17.52
C SER A 136 0.69 -12.61 17.57
N CYS A 137 1.45 -12.48 18.65
CA CYS A 137 2.53 -11.50 18.71
C CYS A 137 3.72 -11.97 17.85
N GLY A 138 4.39 -11.04 17.16
CA GLY A 138 5.59 -11.28 16.36
C GLY A 138 5.43 -10.93 14.87
N ASP A 139 6.55 -10.61 14.23
CA ASP A 139 6.59 -10.18 12.82
C ASP A 139 5.98 -11.22 11.86
N ASP A 140 6.30 -12.51 12.06
CA ASP A 140 5.81 -13.60 11.23
C ASP A 140 4.30 -13.88 11.37
N ALA A 141 3.64 -13.30 12.39
CA ALA A 141 2.22 -13.53 12.63
C ALA A 141 1.35 -12.98 11.49
N CYS A 142 1.84 -12.00 10.73
CA CYS A 142 1.15 -11.44 9.58
C CYS A 142 1.21 -12.33 8.33
N VAL A 143 2.20 -13.24 8.23
CA VAL A 143 2.51 -14.03 7.02
C VAL A 143 1.28 -14.80 6.50
N PRO A 144 0.48 -15.49 7.32
CA PRO A 144 -0.72 -16.19 6.84
C PRO A 144 -1.76 -15.23 6.23
N ARG A 145 -1.95 -14.06 6.84
CA ARG A 145 -2.87 -13.02 6.33
C ARG A 145 -2.36 -12.49 5.00
N VAL A 146 -1.10 -12.02 4.94
CA VAL A 146 -0.51 -11.45 3.73
C VAL A 146 -0.55 -12.48 2.60
N GLY A 147 -0.18 -13.73 2.86
CA GLY A 147 -0.28 -14.82 1.88
C GLY A 147 -1.70 -15.13 1.41
N ALA A 148 -2.72 -14.98 2.27
CA ALA A 148 -4.13 -15.10 1.86
C ALA A 148 -4.58 -13.89 1.01
N THR A 149 -4.16 -12.69 1.39
CA THR A 149 -4.44 -11.44 0.64
C THR A 149 -3.85 -11.50 -0.76
N LEU A 150 -2.56 -11.87 -0.90
CA LEU A 150 -1.89 -11.99 -2.19
C LEU A 150 -2.58 -13.02 -3.08
N ARG A 151 -2.99 -14.18 -2.55
CA ARG A 151 -3.76 -15.17 -3.30
C ARG A 151 -5.09 -14.61 -3.83
N LYS A 152 -5.88 -13.96 -2.97
CA LYS A 152 -7.14 -13.31 -3.39
C LYS A 152 -6.93 -12.23 -4.44
N ILE A 153 -5.86 -11.44 -4.32
CA ILE A 153 -5.49 -10.43 -5.33
C ILE A 153 -5.14 -11.13 -6.64
N PHE A 154 -4.27 -12.14 -6.62
CA PHE A 154 -3.93 -12.86 -7.84
C PHE A 154 -5.15 -13.52 -8.45
N GLU A 155 -6.02 -14.20 -7.70
CA GLU A 155 -7.25 -14.79 -8.24
C GLU A 155 -8.18 -13.76 -8.87
N LYS A 156 -8.34 -12.57 -8.27
CA LYS A 156 -9.22 -11.51 -8.77
C LYS A 156 -8.66 -10.79 -10.00
N TYR A 157 -7.34 -10.67 -10.09
CA TYR A 157 -6.64 -9.90 -11.12
C TYR A 157 -5.82 -10.77 -12.09
N GLU A 158 -5.90 -12.10 -11.97
CA GLU A 158 -5.44 -13.05 -12.97
C GLU A 158 -6.38 -13.06 -14.17
N GLY A 159 -6.13 -12.16 -15.12
CA GLY A 159 -6.53 -12.26 -16.52
C GLY A 159 -7.95 -12.74 -16.83
N LYS A 160 -8.89 -11.79 -16.98
CA LYS A 160 -9.75 -11.83 -18.18
C LYS A 160 -8.80 -11.81 -19.37
N TYR A 161 -8.66 -12.93 -20.09
CA TYR A 161 -7.83 -13.02 -21.29
C TYR A 161 -8.28 -12.00 -22.34
N SER A 162 -7.67 -10.81 -22.34
CA SER A 162 -7.76 -9.84 -23.43
C SER A 162 -6.76 -10.27 -24.51
N THR A 163 -7.30 -10.76 -25.60
CA THR A 163 -6.57 -10.91 -26.86
C THR A 163 -6.07 -9.53 -27.31
N GLY A 164 -4.84 -9.16 -26.97
CA GLY A 164 -4.20 -7.97 -27.51
C GLY A 164 -3.17 -7.32 -26.59
N HIS A 165 -1.89 -7.57 -26.87
CA HIS A 165 -0.72 -6.75 -26.52
C HIS A 165 -0.42 -6.40 -25.04
N LYS A 166 0.71 -6.96 -24.56
CA LYS A 166 1.62 -6.48 -23.49
C LYS A 166 0.98 -6.05 -22.16
N GLU A 167 0.70 -7.02 -21.30
CA GLU A 167 0.43 -6.79 -19.88
C GLU A 167 1.54 -7.48 -19.07
N CYS A 168 2.42 -6.68 -18.46
CA CYS A 168 3.42 -7.12 -17.48
C CYS A 168 2.97 -6.50 -16.14
N ASP A 169 2.47 -7.34 -15.23
CA ASP A 169 1.56 -6.88 -14.18
C ASP A 169 2.08 -6.99 -12.75
N ASN A 170 1.77 -5.94 -11.97
CA ASN A 170 1.50 -5.87 -10.52
C ASN A 170 2.57 -5.37 -9.52
N TRP A 171 2.13 -4.50 -8.61
CA TRP A 171 2.90 -3.86 -7.56
C TRP A 171 2.19 -3.93 -6.21
N PHE A 172 2.98 -4.12 -5.15
CA PHE A 172 2.51 -4.23 -3.77
C PHE A 172 3.34 -3.33 -2.85
N PHE A 173 2.67 -2.47 -2.10
CA PHE A 173 3.28 -1.74 -1.00
C PHE A 173 2.84 -2.40 0.31
N ASP A 174 3.79 -3.05 0.96
CA ASP A 174 3.62 -3.76 2.23
C ASP A 174 4.37 -3.00 3.32
N ASP A 175 3.74 -2.87 4.49
CA ASP A 175 4.38 -2.31 5.68
C ASP A 175 5.35 -3.32 6.34
N ASN A 176 5.14 -4.63 6.12
CA ASN A 176 5.80 -5.72 6.87
C ASN A 176 7.22 -6.09 6.40
N PHE A 177 7.77 -5.48 5.35
CA PHE A 177 9.12 -5.82 4.88
C PHE A 177 10.18 -5.14 5.77
N MET A 178 10.47 -5.80 6.89
CA MET A 178 11.60 -5.54 7.78
C MET A 178 12.91 -5.99 7.10
N GLU A 179 13.93 -5.13 7.16
CA GLU A 179 15.27 -5.43 6.68
C GLU A 179 15.87 -6.62 7.44
N SER A 180 16.49 -7.54 6.69
CA SER A 180 17.49 -8.50 7.17
C SER A 180 18.73 -7.80 7.72
#